data_AF-A0A800F3F3-F1
#
_entry.id   AF-A0A800F3F3-F1
#
_cell.length_a   1.000
_cell.length_b   1.000
_cell.length_c   1.000
_cell.angle_alpha   90.00
_cell.angle_beta   90.00
_cell.angle_gamma   90.00
#
_symmetry.space_group_name_H-M   'P 1'
#
loop_
_entity.id
_entity.type
_entity.pdbx_description
1 polymer ?
#
loop_
_entity_poly.entity_id
_entity_poly.type
_entity_poly.pdbx_seq_one_letter_code
_entity_poly.pdbx_strand_id
1 'polypeptide(L)'
;KSVNSCSPCMDFSHLYARTGQYNTYQEFTDVLTGLQNELGRLCLDNMHIHISGISSNSKGDLKHLNLESSSFNWKELIRALKDLGCKGYIICNSPNLEVDAKM
;
A
#
# COMPACT_ATOMS: atom_id res chain seq x y z
N LYS A 1 -11.10 19.53 10.25
CA LYS A 1 -10.22 20.66 9.83
C LYS A 1 -9.36 20.15 8.68
N SER A 2 -9.33 20.84 7.54
CA SER A 2 -8.40 20.51 6.43
C SER A 2 -7.05 21.17 6.70
N VAL A 3 -5.95 20.45 6.44
CA VAL A 3 -4.58 20.96 6.49
C VAL A 3 -3.99 20.84 5.09
N ASN A 4 -3.94 21.95 4.35
CA ASN A 4 -3.62 21.95 2.91
C ASN A 4 -2.18 21.49 2.59
N SER A 5 -1.28 21.50 3.56
CA SER A 5 0.11 21.02 3.42
C SER A 5 0.27 19.54 3.79
N CYS A 6 -0.82 18.85 4.18
CA CYS A 6 -0.79 17.46 4.61
C CYS A 6 -1.38 16.57 3.52
N SER A 7 -0.80 15.38 3.34
CA SER A 7 -1.31 14.35 2.43
C SER A 7 -1.15 12.98 3.09
N PRO A 8 -2.04 12.02 2.80
CA PRO A 8 -1.95 10.69 3.39
C PRO A 8 -0.74 9.92 2.88
N CYS A 9 -0.10 9.17 3.77
CA CYS A 9 0.83 8.10 3.43
C CYS A 9 0.07 6.78 3.57
N MET A 10 0.00 6.00 2.49
CA MET A 10 -0.76 4.74 2.47
C MET A 10 0.17 3.55 2.67
N ASP A 11 -0.07 2.77 3.73
CA ASP A 11 0.56 1.45 3.90
C ASP A 11 -0.50 0.36 3.71
N PHE A 12 -0.51 -0.23 2.52
CA PHE A 12 -1.47 -1.28 2.15
C PHE A 12 -1.17 -2.61 2.85
N SER A 13 0.10 -2.86 3.19
CA SER A 13 0.50 -4.06 3.93
C SER A 13 -0.06 -4.02 5.35
N HIS A 14 0.04 -2.89 6.04
CA HIS A 14 -0.57 -2.69 7.36
C HIS A 14 -2.09 -2.77 7.30
N LEU A 15 -2.72 -2.19 6.27
CA LEU A 15 -4.17 -2.28 6.08
C LEU A 15 -4.61 -3.75 5.99
N TYR A 16 -3.92 -4.53 5.16
CA TYR A 16 -4.16 -5.98 5.05
C TYR A 16 -3.94 -6.70 6.39
N ALA A 17 -2.80 -6.49 7.05
CA ALA A 17 -2.48 -7.22 8.28
C ALA A 17 -3.44 -6.95 9.43
N ARG A 18 -4.04 -5.75 9.49
CA ARG A 18 -5.03 -5.38 10.50
C ARG A 18 -6.42 -5.94 10.24
N THR A 19 -6.80 -6.06 8.98
CA THR A 19 -8.20 -6.32 8.58
C THR A 19 -8.41 -7.73 8.05
N GLY A 20 -7.35 -8.37 7.55
CA GLY A 20 -7.45 -9.58 6.74
C GLY A 20 -8.11 -9.36 5.37
N GLN A 21 -8.38 -8.11 5.00
CA GLN A 21 -9.08 -7.67 3.79
C GLN A 21 -8.18 -6.73 2.97
N TYR A 22 -8.67 -6.22 1.85
CA TYR A 22 -7.92 -5.30 0.98
C TYR A 22 -6.65 -5.94 0.43
N ASN A 23 -6.82 -7.11 -0.19
CA ASN A 23 -5.73 -7.93 -0.72
C ASN A 23 -6.01 -8.50 -2.12
N THR A 24 -7.06 -8.01 -2.76
CA THR A 24 -7.42 -8.30 -4.14
C THR A 24 -7.44 -7.02 -4.95
N TYR A 25 -7.29 -7.13 -6.27
CA TYR A 25 -7.35 -5.96 -7.16
C TYR A 25 -8.61 -5.13 -6.93
N GLN A 26 -9.79 -5.76 -6.83
CA GLN A 26 -11.04 -5.03 -6.65
C GLN A 26 -11.03 -4.22 -5.36
N GLU A 27 -10.63 -4.83 -4.24
CA GLU A 27 -10.56 -4.11 -2.97
C GLU A 27 -9.51 -2.98 -3.00
N PHE A 28 -8.38 -3.17 -3.67
CA PHE A 28 -7.40 -2.09 -3.86
C PHE A 28 -7.98 -0.94 -4.69
N THR A 29 -8.69 -1.24 -5.78
CA THR A 29 -9.36 -0.21 -6.58
C THR A 29 -10.44 0.53 -5.79
N ASP A 30 -11.15 -0.17 -4.90
CA ASP A 30 -12.17 0.44 -4.05
C ASP A 30 -11.55 1.43 -3.07
N VAL A 31 -10.41 1.08 -2.45
CA VAL A 31 -9.66 2.00 -1.57
C VAL A 31 -9.17 3.23 -2.33
N LEU A 32 -8.57 3.04 -3.51
CA LEU A 32 -8.04 4.14 -4.32
C LEU A 32 -9.15 5.07 -4.84
N THR A 33 -10.28 4.50 -5.27
CA THR A 33 -11.46 5.28 -5.70
C THR A 33 -12.07 6.02 -4.52
N GLY A 34 -12.11 5.42 -3.34
CA GLY A 34 -12.50 6.09 -2.10
C GLY A 34 -11.62 7.30 -1.79
N LEU A 35 -10.30 7.16 -1.85
CA LEU A 35 -9.36 8.26 -1.68
C LEU A 35 -9.59 9.38 -2.70
N GLN A 36 -9.83 9.03 -3.97
CA GLN A 36 -10.13 10.01 -5.02
C GLN A 36 -11.44 10.75 -4.77
N ASN A 37 -12.48 10.06 -4.31
CA ASN A 37 -13.79 10.68 -4.06
C ASN A 37 -13.73 11.65 -2.88
N GLU A 38 -12.98 11.31 -1.83
CA GLU A 38 -12.89 12.12 -0.61
C GLU A 38 -11.85 13.25 -0.70
N LEU A 39 -10.72 13.02 -1.39
CA LEU A 39 -9.58 13.94 -1.42
C LEU A 39 -9.32 14.55 -2.81
N GLY A 40 -10.07 14.12 -3.83
CA GLY A 40 -9.91 14.56 -5.21
C GLY A 40 -8.78 13.85 -5.96
N ARG A 41 -8.75 14.03 -7.29
CA ARG A 41 -7.79 13.35 -8.19
C ARG A 41 -6.32 13.59 -7.81
N LEU A 42 -5.99 14.77 -7.29
CA LEU A 42 -4.62 15.14 -6.92
C LEU A 42 -4.01 14.18 -5.88
N CYS A 43 -4.83 13.52 -5.05
CA CYS A 43 -4.33 12.56 -4.07
C CYS A 43 -3.71 11.31 -4.73
N LEU A 44 -4.21 10.91 -5.91
CA LEU A 44 -3.68 9.78 -6.67
C LEU A 44 -2.50 10.17 -7.57
N ASP A 45 -2.37 11.46 -7.90
CA ASP A 45 -1.29 11.96 -8.76
C ASP A 45 0.02 12.25 -7.99
N ASN A 46 0.00 12.17 -6.65
CA ASN A 46 1.18 12.36 -5.80
C ASN A 46 1.08 11.54 -4.50
N MET A 47 1.13 10.22 -4.63
CA MET A 47 1.04 9.30 -3.50
C MET A 47 2.40 9.04 -2.83
N HIS A 48 2.36 8.92 -1.50
CA HIS A 48 3.43 8.28 -0.72
C HIS A 48 2.91 6.93 -0.26
N ILE A 49 3.46 5.85 -0.82
CA ILE A 49 3.02 4.48 -0.53
C ILE A 49 4.14 3.69 0.14
N HIS A 50 3.80 2.94 1.17
CA HIS A 50 4.67 1.93 1.77
C HIS A 50 4.10 0.55 1.46
N ILE A 51 4.98 -0.39 1.13
CA ILE A 51 4.66 -1.82 1.02
C ILE A 51 5.73 -2.65 1.72
N SER A 52 5.33 -3.80 2.22
CA SER A 52 6.22 -4.84 2.73
C SER A 52 5.52 -6.19 2.63
N GLY A 53 6.27 -7.29 2.63
CA GLY A 53 5.66 -8.53 3.09
C GLY A 53 5.29 -8.35 4.56
N ILE A 54 4.15 -8.91 4.99
CA ILE A 54 3.72 -8.78 6.38
C ILE A 54 3.03 -10.04 6.88
N SER A 55 3.20 -10.30 8.17
CA SER A 55 2.42 -11.29 8.93
C SER A 55 1.93 -10.67 10.23
N SER A 56 0.71 -11.01 10.63
CA SER A 56 0.16 -10.73 11.97
C SER A 56 -0.02 -12.04 12.74
N ASN A 57 0.14 -11.99 14.06
CA ASN A 57 -0.18 -13.12 14.95
C ASN A 57 -1.55 -12.92 15.63
N SER A 58 -2.01 -13.91 16.39
CA SER A 58 -3.28 -13.84 17.14
C SER A 58 -3.34 -12.75 18.22
N LYS A 59 -2.20 -12.14 18.58
CA LYS A 59 -2.08 -11.01 19.51
C LYS A 59 -2.06 -9.66 18.79
N GLY A 60 -2.04 -9.65 17.45
CA GLY A 60 -1.98 -8.45 16.63
C GLY A 60 -0.56 -7.91 16.41
N ASP A 61 0.49 -8.63 16.83
CA ASP A 61 1.87 -8.20 16.57
C ASP A 61 2.15 -8.29 15.07
N LEU A 62 2.72 -7.21 14.52
CA LEU A 62 3.07 -7.11 13.12
C LEU A 62 4.55 -7.40 12.93
N LYS A 63 4.87 -8.23 11.93
CA LYS A 63 6.24 -8.50 11.50
C LYS A 63 6.37 -8.27 10.00
N HIS A 64 7.33 -7.44 9.61
CA HIS A 64 7.72 -7.27 8.21
C HIS A 64 8.49 -8.49 7.70
N LEU A 65 8.21 -8.83 6.45
CA LEU A 65 8.73 -9.96 5.69
C LEU A 65 9.14 -9.46 4.30
N ASN A 66 9.84 -10.31 3.57
CA ASN A 66 10.01 -10.11 2.12
C ASN A 66 8.66 -10.22 1.42
N LEU A 67 8.46 -9.46 0.34
CA LEU A 67 7.20 -9.44 -0.41
C LEU A 67 6.77 -10.84 -0.87
N GLU A 68 7.72 -11.62 -1.41
CA GLU A 68 7.47 -13.01 -1.87
C GLU A 68 7.24 -14.01 -0.72
N SER A 69 7.45 -13.60 0.54
CA SER A 69 7.23 -14.44 1.73
C SER A 69 5.94 -14.11 2.47
N SER A 70 5.07 -13.28 1.89
CA SER A 70 3.81 -12.84 2.49
C SER A 70 2.63 -13.16 1.58
N SER A 71 1.46 -13.34 2.20
CA SER A 71 0.17 -13.41 1.49
C SER A 71 -0.30 -12.04 0.99
N PHE A 72 0.39 -10.95 1.33
CA PHE A 72 0.08 -9.62 0.81
C PHE A 72 0.31 -9.58 -0.70
N ASN A 73 -0.77 -9.37 -1.45
CA ASN A 73 -0.80 -9.46 -2.90
C ASN A 73 -0.36 -8.16 -3.57
N TRP A 74 0.92 -7.84 -3.38
CA TRP A 74 1.52 -6.62 -3.91
C TRP A 74 1.41 -6.53 -5.44
N LYS A 75 1.37 -7.65 -6.17
CA LYS A 75 1.22 -7.68 -7.64
C LYS A 75 -0.12 -7.09 -8.09
N GLU A 76 -1.21 -7.48 -7.43
CA GLU A 76 -2.53 -6.92 -7.72
C GLU A 76 -2.64 -5.44 -7.29
N LEU A 77 -1.96 -5.03 -6.22
CA LEU A 77 -1.85 -3.61 -5.85
C LEU A 77 -1.14 -2.81 -6.95
N ILE A 78 0.02 -3.27 -7.44
CA ILE A 78 0.74 -2.58 -8.53
C ILE A 78 -0.13 -2.50 -9.79
N ARG A 79 -0.89 -3.57 -10.11
CA ARG A 79 -1.86 -3.53 -11.21
C ARG A 79 -2.91 -2.44 -11.01
N ALA A 80 -3.55 -2.39 -9.84
CA ALA A 80 -4.55 -1.37 -9.52
C ALA A 80 -3.98 0.06 -9.62
N LEU A 81 -2.80 0.31 -9.05
CA LEU A 81 -2.13 1.61 -9.13
C LEU A 81 -1.86 2.01 -10.59
N LYS A 82 -1.40 1.07 -11.42
CA LYS A 82 -1.14 1.32 -12.84
C LYS A 82 -2.44 1.63 -13.60
N ASP A 83 -3.48 0.83 -13.41
CA ASP A 83 -4.73 0.94 -14.17
C ASP A 83 -5.51 2.21 -13.82
N LEU A 84 -5.41 2.70 -12.57
CA LEU A 84 -5.99 3.99 -12.17
C LEU A 84 -5.09 5.21 -12.50
N GLY A 85 -3.88 4.95 -13.01
CA GLY A 85 -2.90 5.98 -13.33
C GLY A 85 -2.40 6.73 -12.11
N CYS A 86 -2.24 6.04 -10.98
CA CYS A 86 -1.65 6.59 -9.77
C CYS A 86 -0.17 6.93 -10.01
N LYS A 87 0.31 7.98 -9.35
CA LYS A 87 1.68 8.50 -9.45
C LYS A 87 2.24 8.79 -8.06
N GLY A 88 3.55 8.99 -7.99
CA GLY A 88 4.28 9.20 -6.75
C GLY A 88 5.37 8.16 -6.59
N TYR A 89 5.61 7.72 -5.36
CA TYR A 89 6.64 6.73 -5.07
C TYR A 89 6.16 5.68 -4.08
N ILE A 90 6.70 4.47 -4.27
CA ILE A 90 6.47 3.32 -3.42
C ILE A 90 7.79 3.01 -2.71
N ILE A 91 7.74 2.91 -1.39
CA ILE A 91 8.86 2.45 -0.56
C ILE A 91 8.61 0.98 -0.19
N CYS A 92 9.53 0.11 -0.58
CA CYS A 92 9.54 -1.27 -0.10
C CYS A 92 10.28 -1.34 1.24
N ASN A 93 9.54 -1.55 2.33
CA ASN A 93 10.05 -1.68 3.69
C ASN A 93 10.34 -3.15 4.06
N SER A 94 10.72 -3.98 3.08
CA SER A 94 11.11 -5.34 3.40
C SER A 94 12.43 -5.35 4.18
N PRO A 95 12.70 -6.41 4.98
CA PRO A 95 13.95 -6.51 5.73
C PRO A 95 15.19 -6.66 4.82
N ASN A 96 15.03 -7.00 3.54
CA ASN A 96 16.12 -7.26 2.61
C ASN A 96 16.42 -6.06 1.70
N LEU A 97 16.82 -4.94 2.30
CA LEU A 97 17.07 -3.66 1.60
C LEU A 97 18.04 -3.78 0.41
N GLU A 98 19.14 -4.53 0.56
CA GLU A 98 20.17 -4.70 -0.47
C GLU A 98 19.70 -5.51 -1.68
N VAL A 99 18.79 -6.46 -1.46
CA VAL A 99 18.26 -7.32 -2.53
C VAL A 99 17.15 -6.61 -3.28
N ASP A 100 16.35 -5.81 -2.57
CA ASP A 100 15.24 -5.05 -3.12
C ASP A 100 15.71 -3.81 -3.91
N ALA A 101 16.84 -3.21 -3.54
CA ALA A 101 17.42 -2.04 -4.20
C ALA A 101 18.35 -2.40 -5.38
N LYS A 102 17.90 -3.30 -6.27
CA LYS A 102 18.64 -3.62 -7.50
C LYS A 102 18.25 -2.66 -8.63
N MET A 103 19.25 -2.12 -9.32
CA MET A 103 19.12 -1.27 -10.51
C MET A 103 18.87 -2.10 -11.78
#